data_AF-A0AAE9WDM5-F1
#
_entry.id   AF-A0AAE9WDM5-F1
#
_cell.length_a   1.000
_cell.length_b   1.000
_cell.length_c   1.000
_cell.angle_alpha   90.00
_cell.angle_beta   90.00
_cell.angle_gamma   90.00
#
_symmetry.space_group_name_H-M   'P 1'
#
loop_
_entity.id
_entity.type
_entity.pdbx_description
1 polymer ?
#
loop_
_entity_poly.entity_id
_entity_poly.type
_entity_poly.pdbx_seq_one_letter_code
_entity_poly.pdbx_strand_id
1 'polypeptide(L)'
;MHPHLDINNQKQCADLILALKECHKHYGKIFGECNSIKYNLKGCLNQDRNEKAKVNREKALQQKTSSMERRRMMEEQEAEEIHELLLKSRNKSSSD
;
A
#
# COMPACT_ATOMS: atom_id res chain seq x y z
N MET A 1 16.37 13.23 -16.93
CA MET A 1 14.94 13.55 -16.71
C MET A 1 14.48 12.82 -15.47
N HIS A 2 13.95 13.52 -14.46
CA HIS A 2 13.28 12.89 -13.32
C HIS A 2 11.80 12.70 -13.67
N PRO A 3 11.11 11.66 -13.17
CA PRO A 3 9.65 11.62 -13.19
C PRO A 3 9.09 12.88 -12.50
N HIS A 4 7.83 13.24 -12.79
CA HIS A 4 7.23 14.47 -12.27
C HIS A 4 7.40 14.57 -10.75
N LEU A 5 8.21 15.53 -10.28
CA LEU A 5 8.43 15.76 -8.86
C LEU A 5 7.23 16.52 -8.34
N ASP A 6 6.51 15.91 -7.40
CA ASP A 6 5.38 16.51 -6.73
C ASP A 6 5.71 16.68 -5.25
N ILE A 7 5.95 17.93 -4.87
CA ILE A 7 6.31 18.32 -3.50
C ILE A 7 5.23 17.88 -2.51
N ASN A 8 3.96 17.85 -2.92
CA ASN A 8 2.86 17.45 -2.03
C ASN A 8 2.91 15.97 -1.68
N ASN A 9 3.35 15.13 -2.63
CA ASN A 9 3.48 13.70 -2.46
C ASN A 9 4.85 13.27 -1.91
N GLN A 10 5.85 14.14 -2.02
CA GLN A 10 7.25 13.90 -1.68
C GLN A 10 7.75 14.91 -0.63
N LYS A 11 6.90 15.24 0.35
CA LYS A 11 7.17 16.28 1.37
C LYS A 11 8.51 16.11 2.05
N GLN A 12 8.90 14.87 2.33
CA GLN A 12 10.18 14.55 2.96
C GLN A 12 11.42 14.81 2.09
N CYS A 13 11.25 14.95 0.77
CA CYS A 13 12.31 15.33 -0.14
C CYS A 13 12.16 16.77 -0.66
N ALA A 14 11.25 17.58 -0.09
CA ALA A 14 10.89 18.90 -0.60
C ALA A 14 12.11 19.83 -0.73
N ASP A 15 13.01 19.82 0.26
CA ASP A 15 14.21 20.68 0.26
C ASP A 15 15.16 20.33 -0.90
N LEU A 16 15.36 19.03 -1.17
CA LEU A 16 16.17 18.55 -2.29
C LEU A 16 15.51 18.85 -3.64
N ILE A 17 14.17 18.80 -3.71
CA ILE A 17 13.41 19.18 -4.90
C ILE A 17 13.55 20.68 -5.16
N LEU A 18 13.45 21.52 -4.13
CA LEU A 18 13.62 22.97 -4.25
C LEU A 18 15.06 23.34 -4.63
N ALA A 19 16.07 22.73 -4.00
CA ALA A 19 17.47 22.91 -4.35
C ALA A 19 17.77 22.51 -5.80
N LEU A 20 17.19 21.40 -6.28
CA LEU A 20 17.36 20.98 -7.67
C LEU A 20 16.65 21.94 -8.64
N LYS A 21 15.45 22.43 -8.28
CA LYS A 21 14.73 23.45 -9.07
C LYS A 21 15.54 24.73 -9.18
N GLU A 22 16.13 25.20 -8.09
CA GLU A 22 16.98 26.38 -8.08
C GLU A 22 18.22 26.19 -8.95
N CYS A 23 18.91 25.05 -8.81
CA CYS A 23 20.08 24.74 -9.63
C CYS A 23 19.75 24.68 -11.13
N HIS A 24 18.55 24.22 -11.48
CA HIS A 24 18.06 24.18 -12.86
C HIS A 24 17.58 25.53 -13.42
N LYS A 25 17.40 26.58 -12.60
CA LYS A 25 17.07 27.92 -13.10
C LYS A 25 18.23 28.55 -13.88
N HIS A 26 19.45 28.09 -13.63
CA HIS A 26 20.68 28.55 -14.29
C HIS A 26 21.23 27.50 -15.28
N TYR A 27 22.35 27.82 -15.92
CA TYR A 27 23.07 26.90 -16.83
C TYR A 27 23.74 25.72 -16.11
N GLY A 28 23.66 25.61 -14.77
CA GLY A 28 24.26 24.53 -13.98
C GLY A 28 23.76 23.12 -14.35
N LYS A 29 22.58 23.03 -14.98
CA LYS A 29 22.08 21.78 -15.60
C LYS A 29 22.96 21.31 -16.76
N ILE A 30 23.54 22.22 -17.52
CA ILE A 30 24.30 21.94 -18.75
C ILE A 30 25.72 21.47 -18.41
N PHE A 31 26.32 22.04 -17.38
CA PHE A 31 27.69 21.71 -16.95
C PHE A 31 27.78 20.59 -15.91
N GLY A 32 26.63 20.06 -15.44
CA GLY A 32 26.59 18.95 -14.48
C GLY A 32 26.82 19.35 -13.02
N GLU A 33 26.78 20.64 -12.71
CA GLU A 33 26.95 21.19 -11.36
C GLU A 33 25.87 20.70 -10.38
N CYS A 34 24.67 20.38 -10.90
CA CYS A 34 23.55 19.88 -10.10
C CYS A 34 23.60 18.38 -9.78
N ASN A 35 24.67 17.65 -10.14
CA ASN A 35 24.70 16.18 -10.04
C ASN A 35 24.63 15.68 -8.59
N SER A 36 25.31 16.34 -7.65
CA SER A 36 25.27 15.98 -6.23
C SER A 36 23.85 16.07 -5.66
N ILE A 37 23.17 17.19 -5.92
CA ILE A 37 21.77 17.44 -5.51
C ILE A 37 20.85 16.37 -6.12
N LYS A 38 21.04 16.06 -7.41
CA LYS A 38 20.29 15.02 -8.11
C LYS A 38 20.49 13.64 -7.49
N TYR A 39 21.71 13.25 -7.11
CA TYR A 39 21.97 11.96 -6.47
C TYR A 39 21.34 11.88 -5.09
N ASN A 40 21.45 12.95 -4.30
CA ASN A 40 20.81 13.04 -2.99
C ASN A 40 19.28 12.93 -3.11
N LEU A 41 18.68 13.66 -4.06
CA LEU A 41 17.25 13.57 -4.32
C LEU A 41 16.83 12.15 -4.73
N LYS A 42 17.60 11.49 -5.60
CA LYS A 42 17.35 10.10 -5.97
C LYS A 42 17.39 9.17 -4.75
N GLY A 43 18.35 9.36 -3.86
CA GLY A 43 18.44 8.61 -2.60
C GLY A 43 17.19 8.79 -1.73
N CYS A 44 16.80 10.05 -1.51
CA CYS A 44 15.61 10.38 -0.73
C CYS A 44 14.32 9.76 -1.31
N LEU A 45 14.11 9.88 -2.63
CA LEU A 45 12.92 9.32 -3.29
C LEU A 45 12.89 7.79 -3.23
N ASN A 46 14.05 7.14 -3.29
CA ASN A 46 14.12 5.68 -3.13
C ASN A 46 13.76 5.26 -1.71
N GLN A 47 14.20 6.01 -0.69
CA GLN A 47 13.83 5.76 0.71
C GLN A 47 12.32 5.93 0.92
N ASP A 48 11.76 7.06 0.49
CA ASP A 48 10.31 7.33 0.55
C ASP A 48 9.49 6.21 -0.13
N ARG A 49 9.94 5.76 -1.32
CA ARG A 49 9.30 4.65 -2.02
C ARG A 49 9.37 3.34 -1.22
N ASN A 50 10.51 3.04 -0.61
CA ASN A 50 10.70 1.80 0.16
C ASN A 50 9.85 1.79 1.43
N GLU A 51 9.75 2.93 2.12
CA GLU A 51 8.90 3.11 3.29
C GLU A 51 7.42 2.93 2.95
N LYS A 52 6.94 3.63 1.91
CA LYS A 52 5.57 3.46 1.41
C LYS A 52 5.29 2.02 1.01
N ALA A 53 6.24 1.37 0.34
CA ALA A 53 6.11 -0.03 -0.02
C ALA A 53 6.04 -0.95 1.22
N LYS A 54 6.78 -0.65 2.29
CA LYS A 54 6.72 -1.40 3.55
C LYS A 54 5.32 -1.28 4.19
N VAL A 55 4.81 -0.06 4.34
CA VAL A 55 3.47 0.19 4.91
C VAL A 55 2.38 -0.48 4.07
N ASN A 56 2.48 -0.40 2.74
CA ASN A 56 1.52 -1.04 1.85
C ASN A 56 1.56 -2.57 1.95
N ARG A 57 2.76 -3.17 2.12
CA ARG A 57 2.89 -4.61 2.35
C ARG A 57 2.26 -5.03 3.67
N GLU A 58 2.50 -4.30 4.74
CA GLU A 58 1.92 -4.55 6.06
C GLU A 58 0.39 -4.46 6.02
N LYS A 59 -0.14 -3.39 5.39
CA LYS A 59 -1.59 -3.21 5.20
C LYS A 59 -2.21 -4.31 4.36
N ALA A 60 -1.56 -4.72 3.27
CA ALA A 60 -2.03 -5.82 2.42
C ALA A 60 -2.06 -7.15 3.19
N LEU A 61 -1.06 -7.41 4.04
CA LEU A 61 -1.03 -8.61 4.87
C LEU A 61 -2.18 -8.61 5.89
N GLN A 62 -2.41 -7.51 6.60
CA GLN A 62 -3.53 -7.36 7.55
C GLN A 62 -4.90 -7.50 6.87
N GLN A 63 -5.05 -6.94 5.67
CA GLN A 63 -6.29 -7.10 4.89
C GLN A 63 -6.49 -8.54 4.44
N LYS A 64 -5.42 -9.23 4.07
CA LYS A 64 -5.48 -10.65 3.68
C LYS A 64 -5.89 -11.51 4.87
N THR A 65 -5.27 -11.33 6.04
CA THR A 65 -5.61 -12.12 7.24
C THR A 65 -7.06 -11.89 7.66
N SER A 66 -7.48 -10.64 7.80
CA SER A 66 -8.86 -10.30 8.18
C SER A 66 -9.90 -10.78 7.16
N SER A 67 -9.61 -10.70 5.86
CA SER A 67 -10.51 -11.24 4.82
C SER A 67 -10.61 -12.77 4.88
N MET A 68 -9.50 -13.47 5.13
CA MET A 68 -9.50 -14.93 5.28
C MET A 68 -10.25 -15.37 6.54
N GLU A 69 -10.04 -14.69 7.67
CA GLU A 69 -10.77 -14.95 8.92
C GLU A 69 -12.26 -14.73 8.75
N ARG A 70 -12.67 -13.61 8.14
CA ARG A 70 -14.08 -13.34 7.81
C ARG A 70 -14.67 -14.46 6.95
N ARG A 71 -13.96 -14.88 5.91
CA ARG A 71 -14.43 -15.95 5.03
C ARG A 71 -14.60 -17.27 5.80
N ARG A 72 -13.67 -17.64 6.67
CA ARG A 72 -13.77 -18.84 7.50
C ARG A 72 -14.96 -18.80 8.45
N MET A 73 -15.19 -17.67 9.12
CA MET A 73 -16.35 -17.50 10.00
C MET A 73 -17.67 -17.65 9.23
N MET A 74 -17.76 -17.09 8.01
CA MET A 74 -18.94 -17.24 7.17
C MET A 74 -19.15 -18.70 6.74
N GLU A 75 -18.08 -19.41 6.34
CA GLU A 75 -18.13 -20.83 5.97
C GLU A 75 -18.56 -21.72 7.15
N GLU A 76 -18.10 -21.41 8.37
CA GLU A 76 -18.50 -22.11 9.60
C GLU A 76 -19.97 -21.84 9.96
N GLN A 77 -20.40 -20.58 9.90
CA GLN A 77 -21.80 -20.20 10.12
C GLN A 77 -22.73 -20.89 9.11
N GLU A 78 -22.37 -20.92 7.83
CA GLU A 78 -23.14 -21.61 6.80
C GLU A 78 -23.24 -23.12 7.08
N ALA A 79 -22.15 -23.75 7.54
CA ALA A 79 -22.16 -25.16 7.91
C ALA A 79 -23.05 -25.45 9.14
N GLU A 80 -23.02 -24.58 10.15
CA GLU A 80 -23.89 -24.66 11.33
C GLU A 80 -25.37 -24.50 10.95
N GLU A 81 -25.70 -23.53 10.11
CA GLU A 81 -27.06 -23.31 9.60
C GLU A 81 -27.56 -24.52 8.81
N ILE A 82 -26.74 -25.06 7.90
CA ILE A 82 -27.08 -26.27 7.14
C ILE A 82 -27.32 -27.46 8.10
N HIS A 83 -26.45 -27.65 9.09
CA HIS A 83 -26.61 -28.72 10.07
C HIS A 83 -27.91 -28.58 10.88
N GLU A 84 -28.24 -27.37 11.32
CA GLU A 84 -29.50 -27.10 12.02
C GLU A 84 -30.73 -27.39 11.14
N LEU A 85 -30.68 -26.99 9.87
CA LEU A 85 -31.74 -27.30 8.89
C LEU A 85 -31.93 -28.81 8.68
N LEU A 86 -30.84 -29.57 8.60
CA LEU A 86 -30.88 -31.03 8.50
C LEU A 86 -31.47 -31.69 9.76
N LEU A 87 -31.16 -31.18 10.95
CA LEU A 87 -31.77 -31.67 12.20
C LEU A 87 -33.28 -31.41 12.24
N LYS A 88 -33.70 -30.20 11.84
CA LYS A 88 -35.12 -29.82 11.79
C LYS A 88 -35.89 -30.68 10.79
N SER A 89 -35.33 -30.94 9.61
CA SER A 89 -36.00 -31.78 8.60
C SER A 89 -36.15 -33.23 9.08
N ARG A 90 -35.13 -33.80 9.71
CA ARG A 90 -35.19 -35.15 10.31
C ARG A 90 -36.27 -35.26 11.38
N ASN A 91 -36.36 -34.29 12.29
CA ASN A 91 -37.35 -34.32 13.37
C ASN A 91 -38.79 -34.15 12.85
N LYS A 92 -38.98 -33.38 11.77
CA LYS A 92 -40.28 -33.24 11.09
C LYS A 92 -40.75 -34.56 10.49
N SER A 93 -39.85 -35.32 9.85
CA SER A 93 -40.20 -36.64 9.28
C SER A 93 -40.51 -37.74 10.29
N SER A 94 -40.21 -37.55 11.59
CA SER A 94 -40.59 -38.49 12.66
C SER A 94 -41.90 -38.13 13.37
N SER A 95 -42.53 -37.01 13.00
CA SER A 95 -43.76 -36.51 13.65
C SER A 95 -45.02 -36.63 12.77
N ASP A 96 -44.87 -37.08 11.52
CA ASP A 96 -45.93 -37.48 10.57
C ASP A 96 -45.97 -39.01 10.46
#